data_AF-A0A432SGZ3-F1
#
_entry.id   AF-A0A432SGZ3-F1
#
_cell.length_a   1.000
_cell.length_b   1.000
_cell.length_c   1.000
_cell.angle_alpha   90.00
_cell.angle_beta   90.00
_cell.angle_gamma   90.00
#
_symmetry.space_group_name_H-M   'P 1'
#
loop_
_entity.id
_entity.type
_entity.pdbx_description
1 polymer ?
#
loop_
_entity_poly.entity_id
_entity_poly.type
_entity_poly.pdbx_seq_one_letter_code
_entity_poly.pdbx_strand_id
1 'polypeptide(L)'
;MNLPVFDIPVPNFGFDIPVLLHPPLVHFAIVIPVFILILEIINIFMKRKGLTVTTVVFFSLLVIIFFAAFVTGKTDGSETWDLLTKAGKADLQEHKLIGIYLLLGSVAILFRKLFAVALRTWWMKLIYMLLLIGFVGAVLYQGKEGGELVFKHGANNERVQDLMSDMDDLKDEIAELKEDAGTDEESEASDEEETQKAPQATESAKEETKEETSTPAPAAEKTEKSEEKADEPKKEETSAATENAAQTVKAVKESAKETAHKVAEKTSEVAKKVTETAQKAVDSAKEAGSAVMDAAKKMVTPETTQP
;
A
#
# COMPACT_ATOMS: atom_id res chain seq x y z
N MET A 1 16.00 0.41 18.01
CA MET A 1 16.10 0.74 19.45
C MET A 1 14.80 0.30 20.12
N ASN A 2 14.80 -0.29 21.32
CA ASN A 2 13.56 -0.69 22.00
C ASN A 2 12.88 0.54 22.62
N LEU A 3 12.05 1.22 21.83
CA LEU A 3 11.20 2.30 22.31
C LEU A 3 10.03 1.72 23.15
N PRO A 4 9.57 2.42 24.20
CA PRO A 4 8.46 1.93 24.99
C PRO A 4 7.20 1.77 24.14
N VAL A 5 6.52 0.62 24.26
CA VAL A 5 5.31 0.31 23.52
C VAL A 5 4.12 0.97 24.20
N PHE A 6 3.47 1.89 23.49
CA PHE A 6 2.19 2.47 23.90
C PHE A 6 1.10 1.93 22.98
N ASP A 7 -0.05 1.56 23.54
CA ASP A 7 -1.25 1.27 22.75
C ASP A 7 -2.35 2.22 23.18
N ILE A 8 -2.77 3.08 22.26
CA ILE A 8 -3.84 4.03 22.49
C ILE A 8 -5.15 3.30 22.16
N PRO A 9 -6.10 3.20 23.10
CA PRO A 9 -7.40 2.60 22.82
C PRO A 9 -8.12 3.45 21.76
N VAL A 10 -8.55 2.80 20.68
CA VAL A 10 -9.33 3.48 19.63
C VAL A 10 -10.80 3.42 20.03
N PRO A 11 -11.54 4.54 20.01
CA PRO A 11 -12.97 4.54 20.27
C PRO A 11 -13.70 3.66 19.27
N ASN A 12 -14.73 2.94 19.69
CA ASN A 12 -15.65 2.32 18.76
C ASN A 12 -16.57 3.42 18.20
N PHE A 13 -16.45 3.72 16.91
CA PHE A 13 -17.18 4.81 16.28
C PHE A 13 -18.59 4.42 15.82
N GLY A 14 -18.97 3.13 15.91
CA GLY A 14 -20.27 2.64 15.45
C GLY A 14 -20.43 2.61 13.93
N PHE A 15 -19.33 2.81 13.17
CA PHE A 15 -19.25 2.67 11.73
C PHE A 15 -17.89 2.09 11.34
N ASP A 16 -17.82 1.45 10.17
CA ASP A 16 -16.58 0.87 9.64
C ASP A 16 -15.74 1.94 8.93
N ILE A 17 -14.43 1.90 9.18
CA ILE A 17 -13.48 2.83 8.57
C ILE A 17 -13.07 2.26 7.22
N PRO A 18 -13.20 3.02 6.11
CA PRO A 18 -12.81 2.53 4.81
C PRO A 18 -11.34 2.13 4.76
N VAL A 19 -11.07 0.94 4.22
CA VAL A 19 -9.73 0.49 3.86
C VAL A 19 -9.18 1.48 2.82
N LEU A 20 -7.86 1.74 2.83
CA LEU A 20 -7.19 2.72 1.96
C LEU A 20 -7.45 4.19 2.30
N LEU A 21 -8.12 4.50 3.42
CA LEU A 21 -8.23 5.90 3.87
C LEU A 21 -6.93 6.42 4.49
N HIS A 22 -6.03 5.53 4.90
CA HIS A 22 -4.77 5.90 5.53
C HIS A 22 -3.80 6.66 4.59
N PRO A 23 -3.50 6.18 3.35
CA PRO A 23 -2.58 6.86 2.46
C PRO A 23 -2.92 8.35 2.22
N PRO A 24 -4.16 8.75 1.86
CA PRO A 24 -4.47 10.17 1.69
C PRO A 24 -4.19 11.01 2.95
N LEU A 25 -4.54 10.50 4.13
CA LEU A 25 -4.33 11.21 5.39
C LEU A 25 -2.85 11.39 5.74
N VAL A 26 -2.00 10.38 5.49
CA VAL A 26 -0.56 10.51 5.75
C VAL A 26 0.11 11.52 4.82
N HIS A 27 -0.35 11.67 3.57
CA HIS A 27 0.17 12.73 2.69
C HIS A 27 -0.06 14.13 3.31
N PHE A 28 -1.25 14.38 3.84
CA PHE A 28 -1.51 15.63 4.56
C PHE A 28 -0.69 15.74 5.86
N ALA A 29 -0.56 14.64 6.60
CA ALA A 29 0.26 14.60 7.82
C ALA A 29 1.74 14.94 7.55
N ILE A 30 2.24 14.65 6.34
CA ILE A 30 3.60 14.97 5.91
C ILE A 30 3.73 16.43 5.42
N VAL A 31 2.79 16.90 4.60
CA VAL A 31 2.89 18.22 3.96
C VAL A 31 2.62 19.37 4.94
N ILE A 32 1.66 19.23 5.84
CA ILE A 32 1.28 20.29 6.79
C ILE A 32 2.45 20.76 7.67
N PRO A 33 3.24 19.88 8.33
CA PRO A 33 4.32 20.34 9.20
C PRO A 33 5.46 21.00 8.41
N VAL A 34 5.71 20.61 7.16
CA VAL A 34 6.61 21.32 6.25
C VAL A 34 6.09 22.73 5.98
N PHE A 35 4.79 22.87 5.68
CA PHE A 35 4.17 24.16 5.46
C PHE A 35 4.21 25.06 6.71
N ILE A 36 3.95 24.50 7.89
CA ILE A 36 4.09 25.20 9.18
C ILE A 36 5.51 25.71 9.38
N LEU A 37 6.53 24.89 9.08
CA LEU A 37 7.93 25.28 9.19
C LEU A 37 8.25 26.48 8.29
N ILE A 38 7.80 26.45 7.04
CA ILE A 38 7.96 27.57 6.10
C ILE A 38 7.28 28.83 6.64
N LEU A 39 6.03 28.71 7.09
CA LEU A 39 5.30 29.84 7.67
C LEU A 39 6.01 30.43 8.89
N GLU A 40 6.62 29.61 9.74
CA GLU A 40 7.35 30.11 10.91
C GLU A 40 8.66 30.80 10.54
N ILE A 41 9.38 30.29 9.56
CA ILE A 41 10.56 30.97 9.03
C ILE A 41 10.16 32.36 8.53
N ILE A 42 9.10 32.46 7.72
CA ILE A 42 8.56 33.73 7.23
C ILE A 42 8.13 34.63 8.41
N ASN A 43 7.46 34.06 9.40
CA ASN A 43 6.97 34.79 10.58
C ASN A 43 8.10 35.36 11.45
N ILE A 44 9.27 34.71 11.50
CA ILE A 44 10.46 35.25 12.20
C ILE A 44 10.90 36.59 11.58
N PHE A 45 10.90 36.70 10.26
CA PHE A 45 11.29 37.92 9.55
C PHE A 45 10.17 38.97 9.55
N MET A 46 8.93 38.56 9.23
CA MET A 46 7.80 39.49 9.06
C MET A 46 7.16 39.94 10.37
N LYS A 47 7.27 39.15 11.45
CA LYS A 47 6.72 39.42 12.80
C LYS A 47 5.22 39.76 12.79
N ARG A 48 4.44 39.21 11.84
CA ARG A 48 3.00 39.50 11.69
C ARG A 48 2.17 38.61 12.62
N LYS A 49 1.28 39.23 13.41
CA LYS A 49 0.36 38.50 14.30
C LYS A 49 -0.52 37.49 13.55
N GLY A 50 -0.96 37.85 12.34
CA GLY A 50 -1.77 36.96 11.48
C GLY A 50 -1.07 35.63 11.21
N LEU A 51 0.21 35.64 10.81
CA LEU A 51 0.99 34.43 10.56
C LEU A 51 1.10 33.54 11.81
N THR A 52 1.23 34.15 13.00
CA THR A 52 1.29 33.40 14.25
C THR A 52 -0.04 32.70 14.57
N VAL A 53 -1.17 33.32 14.29
CA VAL A 53 -2.49 32.69 14.46
C VAL A 53 -2.67 31.58 13.42
N THR A 54 -2.33 31.85 12.17
CA THR A 54 -2.38 30.86 11.08
C THR A 54 -1.57 29.61 11.43
N THR A 55 -0.35 29.74 11.94
CA THR A 55 0.44 28.55 12.29
C THR A 55 -0.16 27.74 13.44
N VAL A 56 -0.76 28.39 14.44
CA VAL A 56 -1.49 27.68 15.52
C VAL A 56 -2.71 26.91 14.96
N VAL A 57 -3.44 27.48 14.01
CA VAL A 57 -4.55 26.80 13.32
C VAL A 57 -4.03 25.58 12.55
N PHE A 58 -2.96 25.73 11.78
CA PHE A 58 -2.36 24.61 11.06
C PHE A 58 -1.83 23.51 12.00
N PHE A 59 -1.24 23.85 13.15
CA PHE A 59 -0.88 22.84 14.15
C PHE A 59 -2.09 22.12 14.74
N SER A 60 -3.19 22.82 14.96
CA SER A 60 -4.42 22.20 15.46
C SER A 60 -4.96 21.21 14.43
N LEU A 61 -4.98 21.61 13.16
CA LEU A 61 -5.32 20.74 12.03
C LEU A 61 -4.36 19.55 11.91
N LEU A 62 -3.05 19.78 12.10
CA LEU A 62 -2.03 18.74 12.09
C LEU A 62 -2.32 17.64 13.10
N VAL A 63 -2.64 18.01 14.35
CA VAL A 63 -2.97 17.04 15.41
C VAL A 63 -4.19 16.21 15.03
N ILE A 64 -5.23 16.84 14.48
CA ILE A 64 -6.45 16.15 14.02
C ILE A 64 -6.12 15.15 12.91
N ILE A 65 -5.29 15.55 11.93
CA ILE A 65 -4.92 14.69 10.81
C ILE A 65 -4.00 13.55 11.24
N PHE A 66 -3.04 13.79 12.14
CA PHE A 66 -2.23 12.72 12.73
C PHE A 66 -3.09 11.71 13.50
N PHE A 67 -4.09 12.20 14.24
CA PHE A 67 -5.03 11.32 14.94
C PHE A 67 -5.86 10.50 13.94
N ALA A 68 -6.41 11.13 12.90
CA ALA A 68 -7.15 10.43 11.85
C ALA A 68 -6.27 9.38 11.15
N ALA A 69 -5.03 9.74 10.78
CA ALA A 69 -4.06 8.83 10.17
C ALA A 69 -3.71 7.66 11.10
N PHE A 70 -3.58 7.89 12.41
CA PHE A 70 -3.36 6.83 13.38
C PHE A 70 -4.53 5.84 13.42
N VAL A 71 -5.76 6.34 13.47
CA VAL A 71 -6.97 5.52 13.52
C VAL A 71 -7.13 4.70 12.23
N THR A 72 -7.01 5.34 11.06
CA THR A 72 -7.09 4.64 9.78
C THR A 72 -5.95 3.66 9.58
N GLY A 73 -4.73 4.00 10.00
CA GLY A 73 -3.56 3.13 9.91
C GLY A 73 -3.66 1.90 10.81
N LYS A 74 -4.35 1.99 11.97
CA LYS A 74 -4.64 0.82 12.80
C LYS A 74 -5.55 -0.18 12.09
N THR A 75 -6.53 0.33 11.32
CA THR A 75 -7.47 -0.48 10.54
C THR A 75 -6.74 -1.13 9.36
N ASP A 76 -6.06 -0.34 8.53
CA ASP A 76 -5.29 -0.87 7.38
C ASP A 76 -4.21 -1.87 7.83
N GLY A 77 -3.55 -1.61 8.96
CA GLY A 77 -2.54 -2.49 9.53
C GLY A 77 -3.08 -3.81 10.07
N SER A 78 -4.31 -3.84 10.60
CA SER A 78 -4.93 -5.09 11.06
C SER A 78 -5.39 -5.97 9.89
N GLU A 79 -5.97 -5.37 8.85
CA GLU A 79 -6.43 -6.11 7.66
C GLU A 79 -5.28 -6.73 6.87
N THR A 80 -4.14 -6.04 6.83
CA THR A 80 -2.96 -6.53 6.10
C THR A 80 -2.07 -7.43 6.95
N TRP A 81 -2.25 -7.50 8.27
CA TRP A 81 -1.34 -8.17 9.19
C TRP A 81 -1.01 -9.60 8.77
N ASP A 82 -2.03 -10.42 8.47
CA ASP A 82 -1.83 -11.83 8.14
C ASP A 82 -1.20 -12.06 6.76
N LEU A 83 -1.26 -11.06 5.89
CA LEU A 83 -0.66 -11.08 4.56
C LEU A 83 0.83 -10.73 4.61
N LEU A 84 1.29 -10.00 5.63
CA LEU A 84 2.69 -9.55 5.70
C LEU A 84 3.66 -10.68 6.07
N THR A 85 4.85 -10.63 5.48
CA THR A 85 5.98 -11.47 5.87
C THR A 85 6.44 -11.15 7.30
N LYS A 86 7.31 -11.98 7.89
CA LYS A 86 7.87 -11.69 9.22
C LYS A 86 8.61 -10.35 9.27
N ALA A 87 9.30 -9.98 8.18
CA ALA A 87 9.95 -8.68 8.05
C ALA A 87 8.91 -7.56 7.98
N GLY A 88 7.92 -7.68 7.10
CA GLY A 88 6.85 -6.68 6.99
C GLY A 88 6.08 -6.46 8.30
N LYS A 89 5.83 -7.52 9.09
CA LYS A 89 5.21 -7.39 10.42
C LYS A 89 6.06 -6.57 11.39
N ALA A 90 7.38 -6.74 11.37
CA ALA A 90 8.29 -5.96 12.20
C ALA A 90 8.30 -4.49 11.76
N ASP A 91 8.38 -4.24 10.45
CA ASP A 91 8.40 -2.89 9.89
C ASP A 91 7.06 -2.17 10.11
N LEU A 92 5.93 -2.88 10.02
CA LEU A 92 4.60 -2.36 10.36
C LEU A 92 4.49 -2.00 11.84
N GLN A 93 5.09 -2.78 12.75
CA GLN A 93 5.12 -2.45 14.17
C GLN A 93 6.00 -1.23 14.47
N GLU A 94 7.16 -1.13 13.83
CA GLU A 94 8.04 0.03 13.96
C GLU A 94 7.36 1.28 13.39
N HIS A 95 6.73 1.17 12.22
CA HIS A 95 5.94 2.23 11.62
C HIS A 95 4.81 2.68 12.55
N LYS A 96 4.04 1.74 13.13
CA LYS A 96 2.99 2.06 14.12
C LYS A 96 3.59 2.81 15.32
N LEU A 97 4.71 2.34 15.85
CA LEU A 97 5.33 2.88 17.05
C LEU A 97 5.83 4.31 16.83
N ILE A 98 6.56 4.56 15.74
CA ILE A 98 7.01 5.91 15.38
C ILE A 98 5.81 6.82 15.11
N GLY A 99 4.77 6.31 14.44
CA GLY A 99 3.52 7.05 14.22
C GLY A 99 2.88 7.54 15.51
N ILE A 100 2.86 6.73 16.57
CA ILE A 100 2.36 7.13 17.90
C ILE A 100 3.23 8.23 18.50
N TYR A 101 4.56 8.13 18.41
CA TYR A 101 5.45 9.19 18.90
C TYR A 101 5.28 10.50 18.14
N LEU A 102 5.02 10.45 16.83
CA LEU A 102 4.74 11.65 16.03
C LEU A 102 3.40 12.27 16.39
N LEU A 103 2.36 11.46 16.64
CA LEU A 103 1.08 11.94 17.15
C LEU A 103 1.26 12.67 18.48
N LEU A 104 1.90 12.04 19.47
CA LEU A 104 2.16 12.66 20.77
C LEU A 104 3.08 13.88 20.66
N GLY A 105 4.09 13.80 19.80
CA GLY A 105 5.01 14.88 19.50
C GLY A 105 4.31 16.09 18.89
N SER A 106 3.32 15.89 18.02
CA SER A 106 2.55 16.98 17.41
C SER A 106 1.78 17.78 18.47
N VAL A 107 1.18 17.08 19.44
CA VAL A 107 0.50 17.71 20.59
C VAL A 107 1.50 18.47 21.46
N ALA A 108 2.63 17.86 21.78
CA ALA A 108 3.68 18.49 22.57
C ALA A 108 4.23 19.77 21.91
N ILE A 109 4.44 19.75 20.59
CA ILE A 109 4.93 20.91 19.83
C ILE A 109 3.87 22.01 19.75
N LEU A 110 2.59 21.66 19.58
CA LEU A 110 1.49 22.63 19.65
C LEU A 110 1.47 23.32 21.02
N PHE A 111 1.53 22.58 22.13
CA PHE A 111 1.63 23.18 23.47
C PHE A 111 2.88 24.05 23.61
N ARG A 112 4.02 23.57 23.10
CA ARG A 112 5.28 24.33 23.11
C ARG A 112 5.18 25.63 22.32
N LYS A 113 4.45 25.64 21.21
CA LYS A 113 4.14 26.83 20.39
C LYS A 113 3.28 27.81 21.17
N LEU A 114 2.19 27.34 21.77
CA LEU A 114 1.31 28.18 22.61
C LEU A 114 2.09 28.82 23.74
N PHE A 115 2.96 28.06 24.41
CA PHE A 115 3.82 28.57 25.48
C PHE A 115 4.87 29.58 24.97
N ALA A 116 5.46 29.35 23.79
CA ALA A 116 6.39 30.29 23.16
C ALA A 116 5.71 31.64 22.83
N VAL A 117 4.44 31.60 22.42
CA VAL A 117 3.64 32.80 22.16
C VAL A 117 3.35 33.55 23.46
N ALA A 118 3.00 32.83 24.54
CA ALA A 118 2.70 33.42 25.84
C ALA A 118 3.91 34.09 26.50
N LEU A 119 5.07 33.43 26.52
CA LEU A 119 6.27 33.93 27.22
C LEU A 119 7.05 34.99 26.45
N ARG A 120 6.88 35.09 25.13
CA ARG A 120 7.50 36.11 24.25
C ARG A 120 9.04 36.20 24.27
N THR A 121 9.74 35.27 24.94
CA THR A 121 11.20 35.19 25.02
C THR A 121 11.83 34.65 23.73
N TRP A 122 12.92 35.25 23.25
CA TRP A 122 13.57 34.88 22.00
C TRP A 122 14.20 33.47 22.02
N TRP A 123 14.87 33.07 23.12
CA TRP A 123 15.42 31.71 23.28
C TRP A 123 14.36 30.61 23.16
N MET A 124 13.14 30.87 23.66
CA MET A 124 12.04 29.92 23.52
C MET A 124 11.60 29.76 22.07
N LYS A 125 11.76 30.77 21.22
CA LYS A 125 11.50 30.65 19.78
C LYS A 125 12.57 29.81 19.08
N LEU A 126 13.84 29.99 19.46
CA LEU A 126 14.94 29.21 18.89
C LEU A 126 14.81 27.71 19.21
N ILE A 127 14.58 27.37 20.48
CA ILE A 127 14.38 25.98 20.90
C ILE A 127 13.16 25.37 20.20
N TYR A 128 12.06 26.13 20.11
CA TYR A 128 10.87 25.69 19.38
C TYR A 128 11.17 25.43 17.90
N MET A 129 11.94 26.28 17.24
CA MET A 129 12.31 26.09 15.83
C MET A 129 13.15 24.84 15.62
N LEU A 130 14.14 24.59 16.49
CA LEU A 130 14.94 23.37 16.41
C LEU A 130 14.09 22.11 16.61
N LEU A 131 13.15 22.14 17.57
CA LEU A 131 12.20 21.05 17.78
C LEU A 131 11.29 20.83 16.56
N LEU A 132 10.80 21.90 15.94
CA LEU A 132 9.97 21.81 14.74
C LEU A 132 10.75 21.22 13.55
N ILE A 133 11.99 21.65 13.33
CA ILE A 133 12.85 21.09 12.28
C ILE A 133 13.08 19.60 12.51
N GLY A 134 13.43 19.20 13.75
CA GLY A 134 13.61 17.79 14.10
C GLY A 134 12.33 16.98 13.90
N PHE A 135 11.18 17.54 14.28
CA PHE A 135 9.87 16.92 14.06
C PHE A 135 9.56 16.73 12.58
N VAL A 136 9.75 17.75 11.74
CA VAL A 136 9.58 17.64 10.28
C VAL A 136 10.49 16.56 9.72
N GLY A 137 11.76 16.50 10.15
CA GLY A 137 12.68 15.43 9.76
C GLY A 137 12.17 14.04 10.12
N ALA A 138 11.64 13.87 11.34
CA ALA A 138 11.05 12.61 11.79
C ALA A 138 9.77 12.23 11.01
N VAL A 139 8.93 13.22 10.65
CA VAL A 139 7.74 13.00 9.81
C VAL A 139 8.13 12.56 8.40
N LEU A 140 9.14 13.19 7.79
CA LEU A 140 9.64 12.79 6.48
C LEU A 140 10.25 11.38 6.51
N TYR A 141 10.99 11.05 7.58
CA TYR A 141 11.49 9.70 7.80
C TYR A 141 10.37 8.67 7.91
N GLN A 142 9.31 8.96 8.69
CA GLN A 142 8.12 8.12 8.77
C GLN A 142 7.43 7.93 7.41
N GLY A 143 7.38 8.98 6.59
CA GLY A 143 6.86 8.90 5.23
C GLY A 143 7.64 7.93 4.34
N LYS A 144 8.98 7.94 4.43
CA LYS A 144 9.84 6.99 3.73
C LYS A 144 9.61 5.55 4.20
N GLU A 145 9.60 5.30 5.50
CA GLU A 145 9.32 3.97 6.07
C GLU A 145 7.92 3.46 5.67
N GLY A 146 6.92 4.34 5.70
CA GLY A 146 5.57 4.00 5.23
C GLY A 146 5.51 3.65 3.75
N GLY A 147 6.26 4.36 2.91
CA GLY A 147 6.41 4.02 1.50
C GLY A 147 7.07 2.65 1.30
N GLU A 148 8.16 2.37 2.01
CA GLU A 148 8.84 1.06 1.94
C GLU A 148 7.92 -0.08 2.38
N LEU A 149 7.06 0.12 3.37
CA LEU A 149 6.08 -0.88 3.81
C LEU A 149 5.07 -1.24 2.71
N VAL A 150 4.65 -0.25 1.93
CA VAL A 150 3.73 -0.44 0.80
C VAL A 150 4.44 -1.08 -0.39
N PHE A 151 5.65 -0.63 -0.74
CA PHE A 151 6.39 -1.00 -1.96
C PHE A 151 7.39 -2.17 -1.81
N LYS A 152 7.63 -2.70 -0.61
CA LYS A 152 8.49 -3.88 -0.42
C LYS A 152 7.76 -5.05 0.20
N HIS A 153 6.71 -4.75 0.94
CA HIS A 153 5.97 -5.75 1.72
C HIS A 153 4.53 -5.89 1.26
N GLY A 154 4.15 -5.16 0.20
CA GLY A 154 2.81 -5.19 -0.36
C GLY A 154 1.71 -4.85 0.61
N ALA A 155 2.01 -4.08 1.67
CA ALA A 155 0.98 -3.56 2.52
C ALA A 155 0.06 -2.68 1.65
N ASN A 156 -1.18 -3.11 1.47
CA ASN A 156 -2.25 -2.33 0.85
C ASN A 156 -2.17 -2.08 -0.67
N ASN A 157 -1.24 -2.68 -1.44
CA ASN A 157 -1.29 -2.55 -2.91
C ASN A 157 -0.47 -3.58 -3.73
N GLU A 158 0.79 -3.87 -3.36
CA GLU A 158 1.70 -4.60 -4.26
C GLU A 158 1.34 -6.07 -4.46
N ARG A 159 0.97 -6.79 -3.39
CA ARG A 159 0.50 -8.17 -3.56
C ARG A 159 -0.79 -8.27 -4.35
N VAL A 160 -1.66 -7.27 -4.26
CA VAL A 160 -2.90 -7.28 -5.05
C VAL A 160 -2.56 -7.04 -6.52
N GLN A 161 -1.58 -6.19 -6.84
CA GLN A 161 -1.09 -6.01 -8.21
C GLN A 161 -0.36 -7.25 -8.75
N ASP A 162 0.51 -7.88 -7.95
CA ASP A 162 1.19 -9.12 -8.34
C ASP A 162 0.18 -10.25 -8.57
N LEU A 163 -0.77 -10.44 -7.65
CA LEU A 163 -1.84 -11.42 -7.82
C LEU A 163 -2.76 -11.08 -9.00
N MET A 164 -2.99 -9.80 -9.32
CA MET A 164 -3.76 -9.41 -10.51
C MET A 164 -3.00 -9.72 -11.79
N SER A 165 -1.69 -9.39 -11.84
CA SER A 165 -0.82 -9.72 -12.97
C SER A 165 -0.75 -11.22 -13.19
N ASP A 166 -0.50 -12.00 -12.13
CA ASP A 166 -0.47 -13.46 -12.20
C ASP A 166 -1.84 -14.00 -12.66
N MET A 167 -2.96 -13.41 -12.21
CA MET A 167 -4.29 -13.85 -12.63
C MET A 167 -4.61 -13.53 -14.09
N ASP A 168 -4.07 -12.42 -14.61
CA ASP A 168 -4.18 -12.04 -16.01
C ASP A 168 -3.30 -12.94 -16.89
N ASP A 169 -2.06 -13.22 -16.48
CA ASP A 169 -1.17 -14.16 -17.17
C ASP A 169 -1.76 -15.59 -17.20
N LEU A 170 -2.33 -16.06 -16.09
CA LEU A 170 -3.02 -17.36 -16.05
C LEU A 170 -4.30 -17.38 -16.90
N LYS A 171 -5.02 -16.26 -17.01
CA LYS A 171 -6.19 -16.17 -17.89
C LYS A 171 -5.79 -16.29 -19.35
N ASP A 172 -4.70 -15.65 -19.74
CA ASP A 172 -4.15 -15.70 -21.09
C ASP A 172 -3.68 -17.13 -21.42
N GLU A 173 -2.97 -17.79 -20.49
CA GLU A 173 -2.55 -19.20 -20.66
C GLU A 173 -3.76 -20.16 -20.75
N ILE A 174 -4.83 -19.92 -19.97
CA ILE A 174 -6.08 -20.68 -20.08
C ILE A 174 -6.79 -20.42 -21.41
N ALA A 175 -6.74 -19.20 -21.95
CA ALA A 175 -7.33 -18.86 -23.23
C ALA A 175 -6.59 -19.55 -24.39
N GLU A 176 -5.25 -19.52 -24.39
CA GLU A 176 -4.41 -20.23 -25.36
C GLU A 176 -4.65 -21.75 -25.29
N LEU A 177 -4.68 -22.33 -24.09
CA LEU A 177 -4.95 -23.77 -23.93
C LEU A 177 -6.36 -24.18 -24.35
N LYS A 178 -7.36 -23.28 -24.25
CA LYS A 178 -8.72 -23.51 -24.75
C LYS A 178 -8.80 -23.47 -26.28
N GLU A 179 -8.03 -22.57 -26.90
CA GLU A 179 -7.88 -22.48 -28.35
C GLU A 179 -7.19 -23.74 -28.89
N ASP A 180 -6.10 -24.18 -28.25
CA ASP A 180 -5.37 -25.40 -28.60
C ASP A 180 -6.18 -26.70 -28.36
N ALA A 181 -7.07 -26.69 -27.36
CA ALA A 181 -7.95 -27.83 -27.07
C ALA A 181 -9.16 -27.95 -28.00
N GLY A 182 -9.37 -27.00 -28.92
CA GLY A 182 -10.47 -27.02 -29.89
C GLY A 182 -11.86 -27.01 -29.23
N THR A 183 -11.97 -26.45 -28.02
CA THR A 183 -13.26 -26.26 -27.35
C THR A 183 -13.83 -24.89 -27.70
N ASP A 184 -14.48 -24.84 -28.86
CA ASP A 184 -15.39 -23.75 -29.22
C ASP A 184 -16.67 -23.89 -28.35
N GLU A 185 -16.69 -23.23 -27.19
CA GLU A 185 -17.97 -22.82 -26.61
C GLU A 185 -18.31 -21.43 -27.16
N GLU A 186 -18.98 -21.43 -28.29
CA GLU A 186 -19.79 -20.32 -28.74
C GLU A 186 -21.05 -20.29 -27.85
N SER A 187 -21.16 -19.28 -26.99
CA SER A 187 -22.42 -18.91 -26.32
C SER A 187 -22.42 -17.42 -25.98
N GLU A 188 -22.63 -16.63 -27.04
CA GLU A 188 -23.52 -15.48 -27.18
C GLU A 188 -23.90 -14.55 -26.00
N ALA A 189 -23.98 -13.28 -26.41
CA ALA A 189 -24.83 -12.17 -25.96
C ALA A 189 -24.15 -11.16 -25.00
N SER A 190 -23.46 -10.13 -25.48
CA SER A 190 -23.89 -8.94 -26.24
C SER A 190 -24.42 -7.79 -25.37
N ASP A 191 -23.79 -6.62 -25.60
CA ASP A 191 -24.30 -5.25 -25.46
C ASP A 191 -24.50 -4.67 -24.05
N GLU A 192 -23.59 -3.77 -23.66
CA GLU A 192 -23.89 -2.32 -23.71
C GLU A 192 -22.59 -1.51 -23.54
N GLU A 193 -22.08 -1.01 -24.67
CA GLU A 193 -21.10 0.06 -24.74
C GLU A 193 -21.86 1.40 -24.82
N GLU A 194 -21.81 2.21 -23.77
CA GLU A 194 -22.09 3.65 -23.89
C GLU A 194 -21.06 4.48 -23.10
N THR A 195 -20.05 4.94 -23.85
CA THR A 195 -19.46 6.29 -23.81
C THR A 195 -18.81 6.78 -22.50
N GLN A 196 -17.48 6.99 -22.53
CA GLN A 196 -16.92 8.35 -22.56
C GLN A 196 -15.43 8.39 -22.92
N LYS A 197 -15.20 8.86 -24.15
CA LYS A 197 -13.96 9.45 -24.66
C LYS A 197 -13.51 10.61 -23.75
N ALA A 198 -12.24 10.61 -23.36
CA ALA A 198 -11.48 11.83 -23.13
C ALA A 198 -10.31 11.88 -24.14
N PRO A 199 -10.05 13.03 -24.81
CA PRO A 199 -9.13 13.10 -25.94
C PRO A 199 -7.67 13.19 -25.49
N GLN A 200 -6.82 12.34 -26.07
CA GLN A 200 -5.41 12.64 -26.26
C GLN A 200 -5.27 13.78 -27.27
N ALA A 201 -4.51 14.81 -26.90
CA ALA A 201 -3.91 15.75 -27.83
C ALA A 201 -2.42 15.44 -27.95
N THR A 202 -2.01 15.45 -29.21
CA THR A 202 -0.78 15.03 -29.85
C THR A 202 0.44 15.91 -29.56
N GLU A 203 1.58 15.25 -29.37
CA GLU A 203 2.79 15.35 -30.21
C GLU A 203 3.35 16.75 -30.58
N SER A 204 4.58 17.04 -30.14
CA SER A 204 5.63 17.46 -31.07
C SER A 204 7.03 17.34 -30.49
N ALA A 205 7.91 16.80 -31.33
CA ALA A 205 9.30 16.42 -31.13
C ALA A 205 10.27 17.59 -30.90
N LYS A 206 11.45 17.28 -30.33
CA LYS A 206 12.71 17.61 -31.01
C LYS A 206 13.88 16.73 -30.57
N GLU A 207 14.58 16.27 -31.59
CA GLU A 207 15.73 15.38 -31.69
C GLU A 207 17.08 16.10 -31.45
N GLU A 208 18.16 15.31 -31.48
CA GLU A 208 19.59 15.67 -31.72
C GLU A 208 20.41 16.13 -30.47
N THR A 209 21.62 15.63 -30.12
CA THR A 209 22.70 14.95 -30.87
C THR A 209 23.71 14.22 -29.95
N LYS A 210 24.17 13.05 -30.44
CA LYS A 210 25.52 12.40 -30.42
C LYS A 210 26.73 13.24 -29.90
N GLU A 211 27.75 12.72 -29.21
CA GLU A 211 28.89 11.94 -29.76
C GLU A 211 29.90 11.51 -28.65
N GLU A 212 30.52 10.34 -28.90
CA GLU A 212 31.94 9.94 -28.76
C GLU A 212 32.70 9.97 -27.41
N THR A 213 33.17 8.82 -26.89
CA THR A 213 34.38 8.00 -27.24
C THR A 213 35.62 8.41 -26.44
N SER A 214 36.16 7.49 -25.64
CA SER A 214 37.55 6.97 -25.75
C SER A 214 38.05 6.34 -24.44
N THR A 215 38.42 5.06 -24.55
CA THR A 215 39.48 4.42 -23.74
C THR A 215 40.83 4.75 -24.39
N PRO A 216 41.97 4.68 -23.66
CA PRO A 216 42.80 3.48 -23.79
C PRO A 216 43.53 3.03 -22.50
N ALA A 217 44.08 1.82 -22.63
CA ALA A 217 44.68 0.89 -21.66
C ALA A 217 46.16 1.23 -21.27
N PRO A 218 47.09 0.27 -21.01
CA PRO A 218 47.24 -0.76 -19.95
C PRO A 218 48.66 -0.75 -19.29
N ALA A 219 48.89 -1.59 -18.27
CA ALA A 219 50.21 -2.15 -17.90
C ALA A 219 50.00 -3.47 -17.11
N ALA A 220 50.40 -4.65 -17.63
CA ALA A 220 51.71 -5.33 -17.48
C ALA A 220 51.91 -5.90 -16.04
N GLU A 221 52.41 -7.11 -15.76
CA GLU A 221 53.12 -8.13 -16.53
C GLU A 221 53.26 -9.43 -15.68
N LYS A 222 53.35 -10.58 -16.39
CA LYS A 222 54.27 -11.73 -16.18
C LYS A 222 54.09 -12.83 -15.08
N THR A 223 53.79 -14.03 -15.61
CA THR A 223 54.53 -15.33 -15.57
C THR A 223 55.00 -15.95 -14.24
N GLU A 224 54.67 -17.23 -14.03
CA GLU A 224 55.61 -18.34 -14.31
C GLU A 224 54.94 -19.73 -14.38
N LYS A 225 55.67 -20.65 -15.02
CA LYS A 225 55.29 -21.94 -15.60
C LYS A 225 55.91 -23.08 -14.77
N SER A 226 55.24 -24.23 -14.64
CA SER A 226 55.92 -25.55 -14.64
C SER A 226 54.98 -26.69 -15.03
N GLU A 227 55.43 -27.48 -16.01
CA GLU A 227 55.00 -28.84 -16.38
C GLU A 227 55.44 -29.85 -15.29
N GLU A 228 55.05 -31.14 -15.17
CA GLU A 228 54.72 -32.19 -16.15
C GLU A 228 54.11 -33.44 -15.42
N LYS A 229 53.21 -34.20 -16.11
CA LYS A 229 52.86 -35.67 -16.10
C LYS A 229 52.67 -36.45 -14.77
N ALA A 230 51.91 -37.55 -14.67
CA ALA A 230 50.96 -38.32 -15.48
C ALA A 230 50.35 -39.39 -14.53
N ASP A 231 49.07 -39.75 -14.67
CA ASP A 231 48.56 -41.14 -14.80
C ASP A 231 47.02 -41.18 -14.67
N GLU A 232 46.38 -41.80 -15.66
CA GLU A 232 45.07 -42.46 -15.59
C GLU A 232 45.35 -43.98 -15.65
N PRO A 233 44.42 -44.92 -15.32
CA PRO A 233 42.97 -44.77 -15.19
C PRO A 233 42.32 -45.58 -14.02
N LYS A 234 41.05 -45.30 -13.67
CA LYS A 234 40.00 -46.34 -13.54
C LYS A 234 38.59 -45.77 -13.32
N LYS A 235 37.70 -46.19 -14.22
CA LYS A 235 36.23 -46.19 -14.10
C LYS A 235 35.80 -47.10 -12.95
N GLU A 236 34.88 -46.61 -12.12
CA GLU A 236 33.73 -47.31 -11.53
C GLU A 236 33.25 -46.49 -10.33
N GLU A 237 32.15 -45.74 -10.49
CA GLU A 237 31.18 -45.35 -9.44
C GLU A 237 30.29 -44.18 -9.94
N THR A 238 29.45 -44.47 -10.93
CA THR A 238 28.36 -43.58 -11.37
C THR A 238 27.10 -44.40 -11.63
N SER A 239 26.44 -44.89 -10.58
CA SER A 239 25.05 -45.37 -10.71
C SER A 239 24.15 -45.17 -9.48
N ALA A 240 24.69 -44.90 -8.28
CA ALA A 240 23.86 -44.73 -7.07
C ALA A 240 23.33 -43.30 -6.83
N ALA A 241 23.90 -42.27 -7.47
CA ALA A 241 23.49 -40.88 -7.28
C ALA A 241 22.25 -40.46 -8.12
N THR A 242 21.90 -41.24 -9.14
CA THR A 242 20.84 -40.88 -10.10
C THR A 242 19.46 -41.42 -9.70
N GLU A 243 19.38 -42.52 -8.94
CA GLU A 243 18.10 -43.08 -8.48
C GLU A 243 17.49 -42.32 -7.29
N ASN A 244 18.31 -41.76 -6.39
CA ASN A 244 17.82 -40.96 -5.26
C ASN A 244 17.22 -39.61 -5.70
N ALA A 245 17.73 -39.01 -6.78
CA ALA A 245 17.18 -37.79 -7.35
C ALA A 245 15.78 -38.01 -7.96
N ALA A 246 15.56 -39.15 -8.63
CA ALA A 246 14.28 -39.46 -9.27
C ALA A 246 13.15 -39.78 -8.28
N GLN A 247 13.47 -40.36 -7.12
CA GLN A 247 12.47 -40.61 -6.06
C GLN A 247 12.07 -39.32 -5.34
N THR A 248 13.02 -38.41 -5.10
CA THR A 248 12.76 -37.13 -4.43
C THR A 248 11.89 -36.22 -5.29
N VAL A 249 12.10 -36.19 -6.61
CA VAL A 249 11.28 -35.40 -7.56
C VAL A 249 9.83 -35.92 -7.65
N LYS A 250 9.61 -37.24 -7.59
CA LYS A 250 8.26 -37.82 -7.58
C LYS A 250 7.49 -37.49 -6.29
N ALA A 251 8.16 -37.54 -5.13
CA ALA A 251 7.55 -37.19 -3.85
C ALA A 251 7.17 -35.70 -3.78
N VAL A 252 8.00 -34.81 -4.33
CA VAL A 252 7.70 -33.36 -4.41
C VAL A 252 6.54 -33.08 -5.37
N LYS A 253 6.45 -33.80 -6.50
CA LYS A 253 5.36 -33.63 -7.48
C LYS A 253 3.99 -34.07 -6.94
N GLU A 254 3.92 -35.18 -6.20
CA GLU A 254 2.68 -35.64 -5.56
C GLU A 254 2.22 -34.70 -4.43
N SER A 255 3.15 -34.21 -3.60
CA SER A 255 2.85 -33.23 -2.53
C SER A 255 2.38 -31.88 -3.10
N ALA A 256 2.98 -31.42 -4.20
CA ALA A 256 2.54 -30.23 -4.92
C ALA A 256 1.13 -30.39 -5.51
N LYS A 257 0.81 -31.59 -6.04
CA LYS A 257 -0.51 -31.90 -6.59
C LYS A 257 -1.60 -31.98 -5.51
N GLU A 258 -1.30 -32.55 -4.35
CA GLU A 258 -2.22 -32.60 -3.20
C GLU A 258 -2.47 -31.18 -2.63
N THR A 259 -1.41 -30.35 -2.58
CA THR A 259 -1.52 -28.97 -2.11
C THR A 259 -2.32 -28.10 -3.08
N ALA A 260 -2.09 -28.24 -4.39
CA ALA A 260 -2.88 -27.56 -5.42
C ALA A 260 -4.36 -27.95 -5.36
N HIS A 261 -4.67 -29.23 -5.11
CA HIS A 261 -6.04 -29.70 -4.99
C HIS A 261 -6.75 -29.15 -3.74
N LYS A 262 -6.06 -29.05 -2.60
CA LYS A 262 -6.61 -28.44 -1.37
C LYS A 262 -6.80 -26.93 -1.49
N VAL A 263 -5.93 -26.25 -2.24
CA VAL A 263 -6.06 -24.81 -2.52
C VAL A 263 -7.24 -24.58 -3.46
N ALA A 264 -7.36 -25.34 -4.55
CA ALA A 264 -8.49 -25.24 -5.48
C ALA A 264 -9.85 -25.50 -4.80
N GLU A 265 -9.91 -26.48 -3.90
CA GLU A 265 -11.14 -26.80 -3.15
C GLU A 265 -11.54 -25.66 -2.21
N LYS A 266 -10.57 -25.07 -1.48
CA LYS A 266 -10.82 -23.90 -0.62
C LYS A 266 -11.18 -22.65 -1.42
N THR A 267 -10.56 -22.42 -2.57
CA THR A 267 -10.88 -21.29 -3.45
C THR A 267 -12.30 -21.42 -4.03
N SER A 268 -12.73 -22.65 -4.36
CA SER A 268 -14.11 -22.93 -4.76
C SER A 268 -15.11 -22.70 -3.63
N GLU A 269 -14.77 -23.05 -2.39
CA GLU A 269 -15.63 -22.86 -1.23
C GLU A 269 -15.78 -21.37 -0.86
N VAL A 270 -14.69 -20.59 -0.97
CA VAL A 270 -14.70 -19.13 -0.77
C VAL A 270 -15.46 -18.43 -1.89
N ALA A 271 -15.26 -18.83 -3.15
CA ALA A 271 -16.00 -18.28 -4.27
C ALA A 271 -17.52 -18.49 -4.11
N LYS A 272 -17.95 -19.69 -3.68
CA LYS A 272 -19.36 -20.00 -3.37
C LYS A 272 -19.92 -19.15 -2.23
N LYS A 273 -19.15 -18.92 -1.15
CA LYS A 273 -19.58 -18.05 -0.04
C LYS A 273 -19.71 -16.59 -0.48
N VAL A 274 -18.82 -16.12 -1.35
CA VAL A 274 -18.89 -14.76 -1.92
C VAL A 274 -20.10 -14.64 -2.85
N THR A 275 -20.39 -15.63 -3.69
CA THR A 275 -21.59 -15.61 -4.55
C THR A 275 -22.88 -15.68 -3.73
N GLU A 276 -22.93 -16.51 -2.69
CA GLU A 276 -24.10 -16.61 -1.81
C GLU A 276 -24.34 -15.31 -1.01
N THR A 277 -23.26 -14.63 -0.60
CA THR A 277 -23.34 -13.34 0.10
C THR A 277 -23.76 -12.21 -0.85
N ALA A 278 -23.23 -12.20 -2.07
CA ALA A 278 -23.63 -11.25 -3.10
C ALA A 278 -25.10 -11.45 -3.50
N GLN A 279 -25.57 -12.70 -3.63
CA GLN A 279 -26.97 -12.99 -3.93
C GLN A 279 -27.91 -12.52 -2.80
N LYS A 280 -27.54 -12.76 -1.53
CA LYS A 280 -28.30 -12.25 -0.37
C LYS A 280 -28.37 -10.72 -0.33
N ALA A 281 -27.31 -10.03 -0.73
CA ALA A 281 -27.28 -8.57 -0.81
C ALA A 281 -28.21 -8.06 -1.93
N VAL A 282 -28.22 -8.73 -3.08
CA VAL A 282 -29.12 -8.40 -4.21
C VAL A 282 -30.58 -8.64 -3.85
N ASP A 283 -30.90 -9.75 -3.18
CA ASP A 283 -32.27 -10.06 -2.76
C ASP A 283 -32.78 -9.04 -1.72
N SER A 284 -31.92 -8.65 -0.77
CA SER A 284 -32.22 -7.61 0.23
C SER A 284 -32.45 -6.23 -0.42
N ALA A 285 -31.66 -5.88 -1.44
CA ALA A 285 -31.82 -4.63 -2.19
C ALA A 285 -33.13 -4.62 -3.00
N LYS A 286 -33.54 -5.76 -3.55
CA LYS A 286 -34.79 -5.91 -4.29
C LYS A 286 -36.01 -5.81 -3.37
N GLU A 287 -35.95 -6.39 -2.18
CA GLU A 287 -37.01 -6.27 -1.17
C GLU A 287 -37.17 -4.81 -0.71
N ALA A 288 -36.05 -4.14 -0.41
CA ALA A 288 -36.04 -2.71 -0.06
C ALA A 288 -36.59 -1.82 -1.18
N GLY A 289 -36.22 -2.10 -2.45
CA GLY A 289 -36.75 -1.40 -3.61
C GLY A 289 -38.27 -1.56 -3.78
N SER A 290 -38.80 -2.76 -3.53
CA SER A 290 -40.25 -3.02 -3.59
C SER A 290 -41.01 -2.27 -2.50
N ALA A 291 -40.47 -2.22 -1.27
CA ALA A 291 -41.07 -1.50 -0.16
C ALA A 291 -41.11 0.02 -0.41
N VAL A 292 -40.08 0.57 -1.07
CA VAL A 292 -40.04 2.00 -1.47
C VAL A 292 -41.07 2.28 -2.56
N MET A 293 -41.24 1.39 -3.54
CA MET A 293 -42.26 1.56 -4.58
C MET A 293 -43.69 1.43 -4.04
N ASP A 294 -43.95 0.52 -3.10
CA ASP A 294 -45.27 0.39 -2.46
C ASP A 294 -45.59 1.59 -1.56
N ALA A 295 -44.59 2.16 -0.87
CA ALA A 295 -44.74 3.39 -0.11
C ALA A 295 -45.04 4.59 -1.03
N ALA A 296 -44.34 4.70 -2.17
CA ALA A 296 -44.60 5.73 -3.15
C ALA A 296 -46.00 5.60 -3.78
N LYS A 297 -46.48 4.38 -4.02
CA LYS A 297 -47.82 4.13 -4.59
C LYS A 297 -48.96 4.48 -3.63
N LYS A 298 -48.76 4.29 -2.32
CA LYS A 298 -49.68 4.76 -1.26
C LYS A 298 -49.75 6.29 -1.14
N MET A 299 -48.68 7.01 -1.51
CA MET A 299 -48.66 8.47 -1.48
C MET A 299 -49.30 9.13 -2.71
N VAL A 300 -49.50 8.39 -3.81
CA VAL A 300 -50.01 8.92 -5.10
C VAL A 300 -51.49 8.61 -5.34
N THR A 301 -52.15 7.85 -4.44
CA THR A 301 -53.61 7.63 -4.52
C THR A 301 -54.35 8.63 -3.62
N PRO A 302 -55.07 9.63 -4.19
CA PRO A 302 -55.87 10.55 -3.39
C PRO A 302 -57.07 9.80 -2.79
N GLU A 303 -57.26 9.93 -1.47
CA GLU A 303 -58.50 9.53 -0.81
C GLU A 303 -59.67 10.20 -1.54
N THR A 304 -60.48 9.39 -2.20
CA THR A 304 -61.74 9.84 -2.81
C THR A 304 -62.74 10.00 -1.67
N THR A 305 -62.78 11.19 -1.08
CA THR A 305 -63.84 11.60 -0.16
C THR A 305 -65.14 11.64 -0.97
N GLN A 306 -66.03 10.66 -0.77
CA GLN A 306 -67.40 10.71 -1.27
C GLN A 306 -68.23 11.71 -0.44
N PRO A 307 -69.22 12.39 -1.06
CA PRO A 307 -70.00 13.47 -0.45
C PRO A 307 -70.96 13.02 0.66
#